data_AF-A0A929NVB0-F1
#
_entry.id   AF-A0A929NVB0-F1
#
_cell.length_a   1.000
_cell.length_b   1.000
_cell.length_c   1.000
_cell.angle_alpha   90.00
_cell.angle_beta   90.00
_cell.angle_gamma   90.00
#
_symmetry.space_group_name_H-M   'P 1'
#
loop_
_entity.id
_entity.type
_entity.pdbx_description
1 polymer ?
#
loop_
_entity_poly.entity_id
_entity_poly.type
_entity_poly.pdbx_seq_one_letter_code
_entity_poly.pdbx_strand_id
1 'polypeptide(L)'
;MRNIQYILFLLLLVTLSACSRGPDDAILNTEIQQRLDQQFSDKLFKIKKLTRKGSAPRLDGAEGIYIYFNLEVEFLREYNLISWRGLNVGTLAAVLGAVTTGIEGFNSSGNKKGDSLFIRGRVGYHQSDGNWLANTFTPIQSEESITVVETLDTPSPDAILVKIRNLLDQNIKATRSEEDRVTLQELRRSLARIDLGHADLKKYHTLGTGWPTGSYYKFGEAFADYANKQGYKIFNYASEGSLENGYRVNTGRIDFALLQSDVAEVLYKGWIEEGQLPSPDLRAIGSLWPEAVHVITLKDHGIKKIADLDGKKVAIGSIRSGTRFTAARIWMAAGFERMSHDDVKLLSRGNSIKALEEGEVDAIVLVGAIPDPAIQALAQRRDDIRFIPLDQKIITKLVEKNFAYYGQPITAKTYPGQTESVLTLGVSALLTTSVNTPGEVVTQFMALMQEGADEIAQTFYRAGFITHKTVRLGISMPLHPAAKKYYEAFEQQSEQASAEEKEMVVEAETE
;
A
#
# COMPACT_ATOMS: atom_id res chain seq x y z
N MET A 1 45.00 33.65 -35.77
CA MET A 1 43.65 33.02 -35.83
C MET A 1 43.60 31.64 -35.17
N ARG A 2 44.63 30.79 -35.30
CA ARG A 2 44.65 29.43 -34.71
C ARG A 2 44.58 29.40 -33.18
N ASN A 3 45.18 30.37 -32.48
CA ASN A 3 45.14 30.45 -31.00
C ASN A 3 43.80 30.90 -30.42
N ILE A 4 43.00 31.67 -31.18
CA ILE A 4 41.67 32.12 -30.74
C ILE A 4 40.67 30.97 -30.80
N GLN A 5 40.81 30.07 -31.78
CA GLN A 5 40.01 28.84 -31.85
C GLN A 5 40.30 27.88 -30.69
N TYR A 6 41.56 27.73 -30.26
CA TYR A 6 41.88 26.92 -29.07
C TYR A 6 41.36 27.54 -27.77
N ILE A 7 41.41 28.87 -27.63
CA ILE A 7 40.85 29.57 -26.46
C ILE A 7 39.32 29.47 -26.45
N LEU A 8 38.64 29.60 -27.60
CA LEU A 8 37.19 29.38 -27.68
C LEU A 8 36.81 27.92 -27.42
N PHE A 9 37.61 26.94 -27.86
CA PHE A 9 37.35 25.52 -27.61
C PHE A 9 37.60 25.14 -26.14
N LEU A 10 38.61 25.75 -25.50
CA LEU A 10 38.84 25.65 -24.05
C LEU A 10 37.75 26.37 -23.24
N LEU A 11 37.26 27.55 -23.67
CA LEU A 11 36.12 28.21 -23.04
C LEU A 11 34.83 27.37 -23.21
N LEU A 12 34.62 26.74 -24.37
CA LEU A 12 33.48 25.87 -24.63
C LEU A 12 33.55 24.60 -23.76
N LEU A 13 34.74 24.02 -23.58
CA LEU A 13 34.99 22.90 -22.67
C LEU A 13 34.84 23.28 -21.19
N VAL A 14 35.21 24.51 -20.80
CA VAL A 14 34.99 25.05 -19.43
C VAL A 14 33.51 25.39 -19.19
N THR A 15 32.72 25.68 -20.24
CA THR A 15 31.25 25.79 -20.14
C THR A 15 30.52 24.43 -20.24
N LEU A 16 31.18 23.39 -20.76
CA LEU A 16 30.67 22.02 -20.81
C LEU A 16 31.07 21.17 -19.60
N SER A 17 32.01 21.63 -18.77
CA SER A 17 32.05 21.28 -17.36
C SER A 17 30.91 21.99 -16.63
N ALA A 18 29.67 21.63 -16.97
CA ALA A 18 28.53 21.87 -16.10
C ALA A 18 28.76 21.00 -14.86
N CYS A 19 29.48 21.58 -13.90
CA CYS A 19 29.66 21.11 -12.54
C CYS A 19 28.37 20.48 -12.06
N SER A 20 28.49 19.31 -11.42
CA SER A 20 27.43 18.64 -10.68
C SER A 20 26.52 19.68 -10.01
N ARG A 21 25.32 19.93 -10.56
CA ARG A 21 24.32 20.74 -9.87
C ARG A 21 23.96 19.97 -8.61
N GLY A 22 24.38 20.46 -7.45
CA GLY A 22 24.10 19.83 -6.15
C GLY A 22 25.29 19.66 -5.22
N PRO A 23 25.05 19.04 -4.05
CA PRO A 23 26.12 18.71 -3.10
C PRO A 23 27.13 17.73 -3.72
N ASP A 24 28.32 17.66 -3.15
CA ASP A 24 29.31 16.65 -3.51
C ASP A 24 28.89 15.25 -3.03
N ASP A 25 29.60 14.23 -3.52
CA ASP A 25 29.29 12.83 -3.22
C ASP A 25 29.56 12.47 -1.74
N ALA A 26 30.44 13.20 -1.04
CA ALA A 26 30.74 12.96 0.37
C ALA A 26 29.58 13.43 1.27
N ILE A 27 29.01 14.60 0.95
CA ILE A 27 27.80 15.13 1.58
C ILE A 27 26.63 14.18 1.32
N LEU A 28 26.44 13.73 0.07
CA LEU A 28 25.38 12.79 -0.28
C LEU A 28 25.51 11.46 0.48
N ASN A 29 26.73 10.91 0.57
CA ASN A 29 26.99 9.66 1.29
C ASN A 29 26.73 9.80 2.79
N THR A 30 27.18 10.91 3.38
CA THR A 30 26.95 11.22 4.80
C THR A 30 25.47 11.39 5.09
N GLU A 31 24.74 12.13 4.25
CA GLU A 31 23.29 12.32 4.34
C GLU A 31 22.55 10.97 4.29
N ILE A 32 22.89 10.10 3.34
CA ILE A 32 22.22 8.79 3.21
C ILE A 32 22.51 7.88 4.40
N GLN A 33 23.77 7.81 4.87
CA GLN A 33 24.09 7.02 6.06
C GLN A 33 23.38 7.58 7.30
N GLN A 34 23.33 8.91 7.47
CA GLN A 34 22.61 9.54 8.57
C GLN A 34 21.12 9.21 8.53
N ARG A 35 20.48 9.25 7.35
CA ARG A 35 19.07 8.85 7.19
C ARG A 35 18.82 7.40 7.58
N LEU A 36 19.69 6.49 7.15
CA LEU A 36 19.61 5.07 7.49
C LEU A 36 19.75 4.87 9.01
N ASP A 37 20.76 5.48 9.63
CA ASP A 37 21.04 5.37 11.06
C ASP A 37 19.96 6.05 11.92
N GLN A 38 19.39 7.15 11.44
CA GLN A 38 18.30 7.85 12.10
C GLN A 38 17.02 7.02 12.08
N GLN A 39 16.68 6.42 10.93
CA GLN A 39 15.46 5.65 10.79
C GLN A 39 15.56 4.27 11.43
N PHE A 40 16.56 3.48 11.02
CA PHE A 40 16.79 2.12 11.46
C PHE A 40 17.82 2.16 12.60
N SER A 41 17.36 1.95 13.84
CA SER A 41 18.21 2.06 15.02
C SER A 41 19.43 1.13 14.96
N ASP A 42 20.49 1.53 15.66
CA ASP A 42 21.67 0.71 15.97
C ASP A 42 22.53 0.31 14.77
N LYS A 43 22.68 1.22 13.78
CA LYS A 43 23.54 1.03 12.60
C LYS A 43 23.26 -0.30 11.90
N LEU A 44 21.99 -0.52 11.52
CA LEU A 44 21.59 -1.76 10.84
C LEU A 44 22.31 -1.95 9.49
N PHE A 45 22.58 -0.85 8.80
CA PHE A 45 23.15 -0.85 7.46
C PHE A 45 24.50 -0.13 7.41
N LYS A 46 25.41 -0.66 6.60
CA LYS A 46 26.64 0.03 6.21
C LYS A 46 26.69 0.22 4.71
N ILE A 47 26.93 1.44 4.24
CA ILE A 47 27.13 1.70 2.81
C ILE A 47 28.43 1.04 2.35
N LYS A 48 28.33 0.09 1.41
CA LYS A 48 29.49 -0.51 0.71
C LYS A 48 29.87 0.32 -0.50
N LYS A 49 28.87 0.79 -1.24
CA LYS A 49 29.06 1.58 -2.46
C LYS A 49 27.91 2.54 -2.68
N LEU A 50 28.25 3.77 -3.04
CA LEU A 50 27.30 4.76 -3.52
C LEU A 50 27.78 5.26 -4.88
N THR A 51 26.86 5.39 -5.84
CA THR A 51 27.17 5.91 -7.17
C THR A 51 26.10 6.90 -7.60
N ARG A 52 26.48 8.17 -7.71
CA ARG A 52 25.60 9.22 -8.25
C ARG A 52 25.30 8.96 -9.72
N LYS A 53 24.02 9.04 -10.08
CA LYS A 53 23.52 8.79 -11.44
C LYS A 53 23.18 10.07 -12.20
N GLY A 54 22.84 11.14 -11.49
CA GLY A 54 22.55 12.44 -12.09
C GLY A 54 21.78 13.36 -11.16
N SER A 55 21.31 14.48 -11.71
CA SER A 55 20.47 15.45 -11.00
C SER A 55 19.39 16.02 -11.91
N ALA A 56 18.21 16.31 -11.38
CA ALA A 56 17.13 17.00 -12.08
C ALA A 56 16.55 18.14 -11.23
N PRO A 57 15.99 19.22 -11.81
CA PRO A 57 15.19 20.17 -11.06
C PRO A 57 14.03 19.48 -10.35
N ARG A 58 13.59 20.02 -9.21
CA ARG A 58 12.39 19.50 -8.55
C ARG A 58 11.14 19.92 -9.30
N LEU A 59 10.24 18.95 -9.50
CA LEU A 59 8.99 19.11 -10.26
C LEU A 59 7.78 19.41 -9.37
N ASP A 60 7.96 19.41 -8.05
CA ASP A 60 6.91 19.66 -7.05
C ASP A 60 6.67 21.16 -6.80
N GLY A 61 7.22 22.03 -7.65
CA GLY A 61 7.10 23.49 -7.55
C GLY A 61 8.01 24.13 -6.49
N ALA A 62 8.77 23.35 -5.73
CA ALA A 62 9.75 23.87 -4.78
C ALA A 62 11.09 24.16 -5.47
N GLU A 63 11.76 25.25 -5.08
CA GLU A 63 13.13 25.52 -5.52
C GLU A 63 14.07 24.41 -5.02
N GLY A 64 14.87 23.83 -5.92
CA GLY A 64 15.82 22.79 -5.59
C GLY A 64 16.04 21.76 -6.69
N ILE A 65 16.77 20.70 -6.35
CA ILE A 65 17.15 19.61 -7.25
C ILE A 65 16.91 18.25 -6.60
N TYR A 66 16.69 17.21 -7.40
CA TYR A 66 16.85 15.82 -7.01
C TYR A 66 18.24 15.33 -7.41
N ILE A 67 18.89 14.59 -6.52
CA ILE A 67 20.06 13.77 -6.82
C ILE A 67 19.66 12.31 -6.86
N TYR A 68 19.89 11.64 -7.99
CA TYR A 68 19.60 10.21 -8.18
C TYR A 68 20.87 9.39 -7.92
N PHE A 69 20.73 8.25 -7.26
CA PHE A 69 21.87 7.40 -6.89
C PHE A 69 21.52 5.90 -6.94
N ASN A 70 22.56 5.10 -7.15
CA ASN A 70 22.57 3.67 -6.85
C ASN A 70 23.35 3.45 -5.56
N LEU A 71 22.83 2.59 -4.70
CA LEU A 71 23.38 2.30 -3.37
C LEU A 71 23.48 0.79 -3.15
N GLU A 72 24.62 0.33 -2.65
CA GLU A 72 24.81 -1.01 -2.11
C GLU A 72 25.05 -0.87 -0.60
N VAL A 73 24.21 -1.52 0.20
CA VAL A 73 24.36 -1.56 1.67
C VAL A 73 24.51 -3.00 2.15
N GLU A 74 25.30 -3.19 3.21
CA GLU A 74 25.47 -4.44 3.93
C GLU A 74 24.63 -4.45 5.20
N PHE A 75 23.99 -5.57 5.51
CA PHE A 75 23.38 -5.81 6.83
C PHE A 75 24.46 -6.08 7.88
N LEU A 76 24.49 -5.28 8.94
CA LEU A 76 25.42 -5.46 10.05
C LEU A 76 24.94 -6.50 11.09
N ARG A 77 23.67 -6.91 11.01
CA ARG A 77 23.03 -7.94 11.85
C ARG A 77 21.80 -8.51 11.15
N GLU A 78 21.27 -9.60 11.70
CA GLU A 78 20.02 -10.18 11.23
C GLU A 78 18.84 -9.22 11.40
N TYR A 79 18.02 -9.09 10.36
CA TYR A 79 16.82 -8.27 10.37
C TYR A 79 15.82 -8.71 9.31
N ASN A 80 14.53 -8.72 9.65
CA ASN A 80 13.46 -9.09 8.73
C ASN A 80 12.76 -7.86 8.16
N LEU A 81 13.14 -7.47 6.94
CA LEU A 81 12.51 -6.36 6.21
C LEU A 81 11.10 -6.66 5.67
N ILE A 82 10.61 -7.89 5.78
CA ILE A 82 9.23 -8.27 5.43
C ILE A 82 8.32 -8.47 6.65
N SER A 83 8.75 -7.99 7.81
CA SER A 83 7.96 -8.07 9.05
C SER A 83 6.70 -7.20 9.02
N TRP A 84 5.60 -7.74 9.54
CA TRP A 84 4.35 -7.00 9.76
C TRP A 84 4.43 -6.01 10.93
N ARG A 85 5.38 -6.20 11.86
CA ARG A 85 5.45 -5.50 13.17
C ARG A 85 6.69 -4.63 13.35
N GLY A 86 7.53 -4.50 12.33
CA GLY A 86 8.76 -3.71 12.37
C GLY A 86 8.90 -2.78 11.18
N LEU A 87 9.99 -2.02 11.15
CA LEU A 87 10.38 -1.25 9.97
C LEU A 87 10.66 -2.25 8.83
N ASN A 88 10.19 -1.93 7.64
CA ASN A 88 10.16 -2.88 6.52
C ASN A 88 10.66 -2.24 5.22
N VAL A 89 10.62 -2.96 4.10
CA VAL A 89 11.03 -2.46 2.77
C VAL A 89 10.33 -1.14 2.42
N GLY A 90 9.06 -0.97 2.81
CA GLY A 90 8.33 0.29 2.62
C GLY A 90 8.92 1.45 3.42
N THR A 91 9.41 1.19 4.63
CA THR A 91 10.15 2.17 5.43
C THR A 91 11.49 2.53 4.78
N LEU A 92 12.21 1.54 4.24
CA LEU A 92 13.48 1.77 3.58
C LEU A 92 13.33 2.62 2.31
N ALA A 93 12.32 2.29 1.48
CA ALA A 93 11.98 3.04 0.28
C ALA A 93 11.66 4.50 0.60
N ALA A 94 10.86 4.70 1.64
CA ALA A 94 10.53 6.00 2.18
C ALA A 94 11.78 6.84 2.54
N VAL A 95 12.67 6.30 3.36
CA VAL A 95 13.88 7.01 3.82
C VAL A 95 14.78 7.45 2.67
N LEU A 96 14.93 6.58 1.67
CA LEU A 96 15.90 6.75 0.59
C LEU A 96 15.32 7.41 -0.67
N GLY A 97 14.05 7.85 -0.62
CA GLY A 97 13.33 8.35 -1.78
C GLY A 97 13.33 7.34 -2.94
N ALA A 98 13.30 6.05 -2.61
CA ALA A 98 13.26 4.97 -3.58
C ALA A 98 11.81 4.52 -3.81
N VAL A 99 11.56 3.96 -4.99
CA VAL A 99 10.43 3.04 -5.14
C VAL A 99 10.83 1.72 -4.50
N THR A 100 9.89 1.03 -3.87
CA THR A 100 10.16 -0.31 -3.32
C THR A 100 10.62 -1.30 -4.40
N THR A 101 10.23 -1.08 -5.65
CA THR A 101 10.63 -1.85 -6.84
C THR A 101 12.09 -1.61 -7.25
N GLY A 102 12.71 -0.56 -6.73
CA GLY A 102 14.13 -0.26 -6.89
C GLY A 102 14.98 -0.78 -5.74
N ILE A 103 14.44 -1.64 -4.87
CA ILE A 103 15.14 -2.27 -3.75
C ILE A 103 15.21 -3.78 -4.03
N GLU A 104 16.41 -4.32 -4.05
CA GLU A 104 16.69 -5.73 -4.33
C GLU A 104 17.55 -6.33 -3.20
N GLY A 105 17.49 -7.66 -3.02
CA GLY A 105 18.33 -8.39 -2.05
C GLY A 105 17.69 -8.68 -0.67
N PHE A 106 16.41 -8.33 -0.47
CA PHE A 106 15.70 -8.68 0.77
C PHE A 106 15.13 -10.11 0.71
N ASN A 107 15.14 -10.84 1.83
CA ASN A 107 14.76 -12.24 1.90
C ASN A 107 13.44 -12.44 2.68
N SER A 108 12.56 -13.31 2.18
CA SER A 108 11.28 -13.65 2.82
C SER A 108 11.42 -14.39 4.16
N SER A 109 12.56 -15.03 4.42
CA SER A 109 12.89 -15.59 5.74
C SER A 109 13.67 -14.63 6.64
N GLY A 110 13.89 -13.39 6.20
CA GLY A 110 14.75 -12.40 6.86
C GLY A 110 16.19 -12.44 6.33
N ASN A 111 16.87 -11.30 6.40
CA ASN A 111 18.26 -11.15 5.97
C ASN A 111 19.21 -11.40 7.14
N LYS A 112 20.34 -12.02 6.85
CA LYS A 112 21.42 -12.31 7.81
C LYS A 112 22.49 -11.21 7.78
N LYS A 113 23.37 -11.22 8.77
CA LYS A 113 24.58 -10.38 8.77
C LYS A 113 25.44 -10.69 7.55
N GLY A 114 25.88 -9.65 6.83
CA GLY A 114 26.69 -9.75 5.62
C GLY A 114 25.90 -9.78 4.32
N ASP A 115 24.58 -10.02 4.37
CA ASP A 115 23.71 -9.90 3.20
C ASP A 115 23.78 -8.47 2.64
N SER A 116 23.59 -8.32 1.33
CA SER A 116 23.64 -7.02 0.65
C SER A 116 22.29 -6.64 0.05
N LEU A 117 21.94 -5.35 0.13
CA LEU A 117 20.80 -4.77 -0.59
C LEU A 117 21.30 -3.80 -1.66
N PHE A 118 20.62 -3.82 -2.80
CA PHE A 118 20.84 -2.88 -3.89
C PHE A 118 19.64 -1.95 -4.02
N ILE A 119 19.88 -0.64 -4.02
CA ILE A 119 18.83 0.36 -3.91
C ILE A 119 19.04 1.46 -4.96
N ARG A 120 17.96 1.80 -5.68
CA ARG A 120 17.88 2.94 -6.59
C ARG A 120 17.00 4.01 -5.95
N GLY A 121 17.62 5.11 -5.52
CA GLY A 121 16.96 6.14 -4.72
C GLY A 121 17.18 7.56 -5.25
N ARG A 122 16.55 8.52 -4.56
CA ARG A 122 16.77 9.95 -4.79
C ARG A 122 16.71 10.75 -3.50
N VAL A 123 17.49 11.83 -3.43
CA VAL A 123 17.39 12.83 -2.36
C VAL A 123 17.14 14.20 -2.97
N GLY A 124 16.11 14.89 -2.47
CA GLY A 124 15.87 16.30 -2.79
C GLY A 124 16.80 17.20 -1.99
N TYR A 125 17.32 18.26 -2.62
CA TYR A 125 18.10 19.31 -2.00
C TYR A 125 17.56 20.69 -2.39
N HIS A 126 17.69 21.66 -1.49
CA HIS A 126 17.49 23.08 -1.77
C HIS A 126 18.70 23.88 -1.29
N GLN A 127 18.87 25.10 -1.80
CA GLN A 127 19.93 25.99 -1.33
C GLN A 127 19.42 26.91 -0.24
N SER A 128 20.18 27.04 0.85
CA SER A 128 20.01 28.06 1.87
C SER A 128 21.38 28.59 2.27
N ASP A 129 21.57 29.91 2.24
CA ASP A 129 22.83 30.59 2.62
C ASP A 129 24.07 30.03 1.91
N GLY A 130 23.94 29.68 0.62
CA GLY A 130 25.02 29.11 -0.19
C GLY A 130 25.31 27.63 0.06
N ASN A 131 24.62 26.98 0.99
CA ASN A 131 24.76 25.55 1.30
C ASN A 131 23.62 24.72 0.71
N TRP A 132 23.92 23.48 0.33
CA TRP A 132 22.91 22.50 -0.07
C TRP A 132 22.36 21.80 1.16
N LEU A 133 21.07 21.98 1.43
CA LEU A 133 20.36 21.33 2.52
C LEU A 133 19.47 20.23 1.97
N ALA A 134 19.60 19.02 2.52
CA ALA A 134 18.79 17.89 2.12
C ALA A 134 17.35 18.07 2.63
N ASN A 135 16.37 17.78 1.78
CA ASN A 135 14.96 17.82 2.14
C ASN A 135 14.59 16.61 2.98
N THR A 136 13.82 16.83 4.04
CA THR A 136 13.21 15.78 4.85
C THR A 136 12.18 15.03 4.02
N PHE A 137 12.64 13.96 3.37
CA PHE A 137 11.88 13.08 2.49
C PHE A 137 11.35 13.76 1.21
N THR A 138 11.29 12.99 0.12
CA THR A 138 10.54 13.43 -1.07
C THR A 138 9.70 12.28 -1.60
N PRO A 139 8.36 12.39 -1.60
CA PRO A 139 7.51 11.36 -2.19
C PRO A 139 7.79 11.24 -3.67
N ILE A 140 7.74 10.02 -4.20
CA ILE A 140 7.74 9.78 -5.64
C ILE A 140 6.37 10.16 -6.17
N GLN A 141 6.27 11.34 -6.78
CA GLN A 141 5.15 11.64 -7.66
C GLN A 141 5.31 10.73 -8.88
N SER A 142 4.35 9.81 -9.08
CA SER A 142 4.22 9.10 -10.34
C SER A 142 4.00 10.14 -11.44
N GLU A 143 4.80 10.04 -12.51
CA GLU A 143 4.64 10.88 -13.70
C GLU A 143 3.25 10.64 -14.30
N GLU A 144 2.39 11.66 -14.27
CA GLU A 144 1.25 11.71 -15.17
C GLU A 144 1.76 12.17 -16.53
N SER A 145 1.95 11.23 -17.44
CA SER A 145 2.21 11.54 -18.84
C SER A 145 0.89 11.90 -19.53
N ILE A 146 0.71 13.17 -19.87
CA ILE A 146 -0.35 13.62 -20.78
C ILE A 146 0.18 13.55 -22.22
N THR A 147 -0.56 12.89 -23.10
CA THR A 147 -0.61 13.30 -24.52
C THR A 147 -2.01 13.12 -25.07
N VAL A 148 -2.53 14.20 -25.66
CA VAL A 148 -3.81 14.33 -26.37
C VAL A 148 -3.53 14.25 -27.87
N VAL A 149 -4.45 13.72 -28.70
CA VAL A 149 -4.98 14.35 -29.95
C VAL A 149 -6.18 13.55 -30.52
N GLU A 150 -7.16 14.34 -30.99
CA GLU A 150 -8.39 14.23 -31.81
C GLU A 150 -8.40 13.27 -33.04
N THR A 151 -9.45 12.90 -33.79
CA THR A 151 -10.93 13.07 -33.93
C THR A 151 -11.40 11.99 -34.97
N LEU A 152 -12.61 11.41 -34.95
CA LEU A 152 -13.77 11.76 -35.82
C LEU A 152 -14.91 10.72 -35.65
N ASP A 153 -16.15 11.21 -35.82
CA ASP A 153 -17.45 10.55 -36.05
C ASP A 153 -18.00 9.54 -35.02
N THR A 154 -19.21 9.87 -34.53
CA THR A 154 -20.03 9.23 -33.47
C THR A 154 -19.30 8.17 -32.64
N PRO A 155 -18.86 8.51 -31.40
CA PRO A 155 -18.05 7.58 -30.61
C PRO A 155 -18.82 6.29 -30.37
N SER A 156 -18.19 5.15 -30.66
CA SER A 156 -18.68 3.84 -30.25
C SER A 156 -19.00 3.85 -28.74
N PRO A 157 -19.89 2.97 -28.24
CA PRO A 157 -20.14 2.84 -26.81
C PRO A 157 -18.84 2.76 -25.99
N ASP A 158 -17.82 2.04 -26.46
CA ASP A 158 -16.51 1.98 -25.82
C ASP A 158 -15.77 3.33 -25.79
N ALA A 159 -15.79 4.10 -26.89
CA ALA A 159 -15.19 5.43 -26.94
C ALA A 159 -15.93 6.43 -26.02
N ILE A 160 -17.25 6.28 -25.87
CA ILE A 160 -18.05 7.04 -24.89
C ILE A 160 -17.60 6.67 -23.48
N LEU A 161 -17.48 5.38 -23.16
CA LEU A 161 -17.03 4.93 -21.84
C LEU A 161 -15.62 5.45 -21.51
N VAL A 162 -14.69 5.42 -22.47
CA VAL A 162 -13.35 5.99 -22.29
C VAL A 162 -13.41 7.49 -21.99
N LYS A 163 -14.25 8.26 -22.70
CA LYS A 163 -14.42 9.69 -22.40
C LYS A 163 -15.03 9.93 -21.02
N ILE A 164 -16.05 9.15 -20.64
CA ILE A 164 -16.66 9.26 -19.30
C ILE A 164 -15.61 8.92 -18.23
N ARG A 165 -14.82 7.85 -18.40
CA ARG A 165 -13.73 7.49 -17.48
C ARG A 165 -12.74 8.65 -17.33
N ASN A 166 -12.24 9.20 -18.44
CA ASN A 166 -11.33 10.33 -18.40
C ASN A 166 -11.91 11.54 -17.66
N LEU A 167 -13.21 11.83 -17.81
CA LEU A 167 -13.89 12.91 -17.08
C LEU A 167 -14.06 12.61 -15.58
N LEU A 168 -14.25 11.33 -15.21
CA LEU A 168 -14.38 10.90 -13.81
C LEU A 168 -13.04 10.78 -13.09
N ASP A 169 -11.97 10.52 -13.83
CA ASP A 169 -10.59 10.38 -13.33
C ASP A 169 -9.87 11.74 -13.28
N GLN A 170 -10.31 12.72 -14.08
CA GLN A 170 -9.84 14.10 -13.95
C GLN A 170 -10.12 14.64 -12.55
N ASN A 171 -9.03 14.82 -11.81
CA ASN A 171 -9.01 15.41 -10.48
C ASN A 171 -9.20 16.94 -10.60
N ILE A 172 -10.40 17.38 -10.99
CA ILE A 172 -10.72 18.80 -11.06
C ILE A 172 -10.66 19.35 -9.63
N LYS A 173 -9.67 20.22 -9.37
CA LYS A 173 -9.38 20.90 -8.09
C LYS A 173 -10.53 21.73 -7.49
N ALA A 174 -11.74 21.66 -8.03
CA ALA A 174 -12.89 22.43 -7.56
C ALA A 174 -13.62 21.68 -6.43
N THR A 175 -13.94 22.43 -5.37
CA THR A 175 -14.99 22.09 -4.39
C THR A 175 -16.27 21.79 -5.15
N ARG A 176 -16.62 20.50 -5.27
CA ARG A 176 -17.85 20.05 -5.91
C ARG A 176 -18.99 20.09 -4.90
N SER A 177 -20.21 20.37 -5.37
CA SER A 177 -21.40 20.31 -4.51
C SER A 177 -21.67 18.87 -4.03
N GLU A 178 -22.49 18.72 -2.98
CA GLU A 178 -22.89 17.38 -2.53
C GLU A 178 -23.70 16.63 -3.63
N GLU A 179 -24.47 17.36 -4.43
CA GLU A 179 -25.17 16.81 -5.60
C GLU A 179 -24.19 16.24 -6.63
N ASP A 180 -23.14 17.00 -6.97
CA ASP A 180 -22.09 16.54 -7.90
C ASP A 180 -21.42 15.25 -7.40
N ARG A 181 -21.16 15.15 -6.09
CA ARG A 181 -20.55 13.95 -5.49
C ARG A 181 -21.43 12.72 -5.66
N VAL A 182 -22.73 12.86 -5.42
CA VAL A 182 -23.71 11.79 -5.65
C VAL A 182 -23.75 11.40 -7.13
N THR A 183 -23.83 12.38 -8.04
CA THR A 183 -23.82 12.11 -9.49
C THR A 183 -22.58 11.35 -9.93
N LEU A 184 -21.39 11.76 -9.49
CA LEU A 184 -20.14 11.08 -9.83
C LEU A 184 -20.08 9.67 -9.27
N GLN A 185 -20.57 9.48 -8.05
CA GLN A 185 -20.63 8.16 -7.45
C GLN A 185 -21.53 7.22 -8.27
N GLU A 186 -22.70 7.68 -8.69
CA GLU A 186 -23.62 6.87 -9.51
C GLU A 186 -23.09 6.60 -10.91
N LEU A 187 -22.40 7.58 -11.53
CA LEU A 187 -21.70 7.36 -12.80
C LEU A 187 -20.62 6.28 -12.66
N ARG A 188 -19.80 6.33 -11.60
CA ARG A 188 -18.78 5.30 -11.32
C ARG A 188 -19.41 3.91 -11.11
N ARG A 189 -20.49 3.81 -10.32
CA ARG A 189 -21.23 2.55 -10.13
C ARG A 189 -21.82 2.00 -11.43
N SER A 190 -22.25 2.88 -12.32
CA SER A 190 -22.83 2.49 -13.61
C SER A 190 -21.76 1.99 -14.58
N LEU A 191 -20.61 2.68 -14.65
CA LEU A 191 -19.44 2.19 -15.38
C LEU A 191 -18.97 0.83 -14.87
N ALA A 192 -18.85 0.67 -13.55
CA ALA A 192 -18.44 -0.59 -12.94
C ALA A 192 -19.38 -1.76 -13.32
N ARG A 193 -20.69 -1.51 -13.42
CA ARG A 193 -21.66 -2.51 -13.91
C ARG A 193 -21.45 -2.87 -15.38
N ILE A 194 -21.18 -1.88 -16.23
CA ILE A 194 -20.90 -2.10 -17.66
C ILE A 194 -19.62 -2.92 -17.82
N ASP A 195 -18.58 -2.60 -17.05
CA ASP A 195 -17.30 -3.28 -17.04
C ASP A 195 -17.43 -4.77 -16.67
N LEU A 196 -18.22 -5.08 -15.64
CA LEU A 196 -18.53 -6.48 -15.29
C LEU A 196 -19.26 -7.21 -16.42
N GLY A 197 -20.25 -6.57 -17.05
CA GLY A 197 -20.95 -7.17 -18.19
C GLY A 197 -20.01 -7.45 -19.37
N HIS A 198 -19.04 -6.58 -19.62
CA HIS A 198 -18.00 -6.81 -20.64
C HIS A 198 -17.04 -7.93 -20.25
N ALA A 199 -16.66 -8.03 -18.97
CA ALA A 199 -15.82 -9.10 -18.45
C ALA A 199 -16.50 -10.47 -18.64
N ASP A 200 -17.78 -10.57 -18.29
CA ASP A 200 -18.61 -11.77 -18.47
C ASP A 200 -18.66 -12.19 -19.95
N LEU A 201 -18.97 -11.26 -20.86
CA LEU A 201 -19.03 -11.52 -22.30
C LEU A 201 -17.70 -12.02 -22.86
N LYS A 202 -16.58 -11.50 -22.34
CA LYS A 202 -15.23 -11.89 -22.75
C LYS A 202 -14.67 -13.09 -21.98
N LYS A 203 -15.47 -13.68 -21.06
CA LYS A 203 -15.13 -14.81 -20.20
C LYS A 203 -13.88 -14.55 -19.35
N TYR A 204 -13.80 -13.36 -18.76
CA TYR A 204 -12.78 -13.04 -17.75
C TYR A 204 -13.21 -13.57 -16.39
N HIS A 205 -12.26 -14.05 -15.60
CA HIS A 205 -12.44 -14.14 -14.16
C HIS A 205 -12.33 -12.75 -13.54
N THR A 206 -13.17 -12.47 -12.56
CA THR A 206 -13.29 -11.13 -11.97
C THR A 206 -12.66 -11.09 -10.58
N LEU A 207 -11.85 -10.06 -10.34
CA LEU A 207 -11.20 -9.79 -9.05
C LEU A 207 -11.67 -8.44 -8.52
N GLY A 208 -12.54 -8.43 -7.51
CA GLY A 208 -12.96 -7.22 -6.82
C GLY A 208 -11.89 -6.67 -5.90
N THR A 209 -11.50 -5.42 -6.09
CA THR A 209 -10.40 -4.79 -5.35
C THR A 209 -10.87 -3.57 -4.57
N GLY A 210 -10.64 -2.36 -5.07
CA GLY A 210 -11.02 -1.14 -4.37
C GLY A 210 -10.88 0.07 -5.28
N TRP A 211 -10.78 1.24 -4.69
CA TRP A 211 -10.58 2.48 -5.43
C TRP A 211 -9.31 2.43 -6.28
N PRO A 212 -9.30 2.99 -7.52
CA PRO A 212 -8.15 2.92 -8.43
C PRO A 212 -6.83 3.40 -7.82
N THR A 213 -6.86 4.43 -6.97
CA THR A 213 -5.66 4.95 -6.31
C THR A 213 -5.20 4.12 -5.09
N GLY A 214 -5.96 3.10 -4.69
CA GLY A 214 -5.75 2.31 -3.49
C GLY A 214 -4.85 1.08 -3.70
N SER A 215 -4.32 0.55 -2.59
CA SER A 215 -3.40 -0.61 -2.62
C SER A 215 -4.04 -1.86 -3.22
N TYR A 216 -5.33 -2.10 -2.96
CA TYR A 216 -6.05 -3.26 -3.49
C TYR A 216 -6.10 -3.22 -5.01
N TYR A 217 -6.42 -2.06 -5.60
CA TYR A 217 -6.52 -1.93 -7.04
C TYR A 217 -5.16 -2.08 -7.70
N LYS A 218 -4.11 -1.46 -7.17
CA LYS A 218 -2.74 -1.58 -7.67
C LYS A 218 -2.22 -3.03 -7.65
N PHE A 219 -2.56 -3.79 -6.60
CA PHE A 219 -2.29 -5.23 -6.57
C PHE A 219 -3.05 -5.96 -7.67
N GLY A 220 -4.35 -5.67 -7.81
CA GLY A 220 -5.19 -6.26 -8.84
C GLY A 220 -4.71 -5.96 -10.26
N GLU A 221 -4.21 -4.76 -10.53
CA GLU A 221 -3.58 -4.40 -11.82
C GLU A 221 -2.33 -5.23 -12.05
N ALA A 222 -1.38 -5.21 -11.11
CA ALA A 222 -0.14 -5.97 -11.24
C ALA A 222 -0.38 -7.48 -11.45
N PHE A 223 -1.32 -8.04 -10.69
CA PHE A 223 -1.67 -9.45 -10.81
C PHE A 223 -2.44 -9.77 -12.10
N ALA A 224 -3.43 -8.96 -12.48
CA ALA A 224 -4.18 -9.15 -13.71
C ALA A 224 -3.28 -9.01 -14.95
N ASP A 225 -2.37 -8.04 -14.95
CA ASP A 225 -1.39 -7.86 -16.03
C ASP A 225 -0.49 -9.08 -16.19
N TYR A 226 0.05 -9.60 -15.08
CA TYR A 226 0.83 -10.84 -15.09
C TYR A 226 0.00 -12.02 -15.62
N ALA A 227 -1.17 -12.27 -15.03
CA ALA A 227 -2.03 -13.40 -15.41
C ALA A 227 -2.47 -13.35 -16.87
N ASN A 228 -2.82 -12.16 -17.37
CA ASN A 228 -3.23 -11.95 -18.75
C ASN A 228 -2.08 -12.24 -19.75
N LYS A 229 -0.83 -11.91 -19.41
CA LYS A 229 0.35 -12.30 -20.22
C LYS A 229 0.53 -13.81 -20.28
N GLN A 230 0.18 -14.52 -19.20
CA GLN A 230 0.17 -15.99 -19.15
C GLN A 230 -1.08 -16.62 -19.81
N GLY A 231 -1.95 -15.81 -20.44
CA GLY A 231 -3.15 -16.27 -21.11
C GLY A 231 -4.34 -16.54 -20.19
N TYR A 232 -4.22 -16.27 -18.89
CA TYR A 232 -5.31 -16.42 -17.94
C TYR A 232 -6.05 -15.09 -17.74
N LYS A 233 -7.27 -15.01 -18.28
CA LYS A 233 -8.03 -13.77 -18.39
C LYS A 233 -8.57 -13.30 -17.04
N ILE A 234 -7.96 -12.26 -16.46
CA ILE A 234 -8.40 -11.64 -15.21
C ILE A 234 -8.77 -10.18 -15.41
N PHE A 235 -9.95 -9.82 -14.92
CA PHE A 235 -10.48 -8.45 -14.93
C PHE A 235 -10.42 -7.88 -13.52
N ASN A 236 -9.63 -6.83 -13.33
CA ASN A 236 -9.52 -6.09 -12.07
C ASN A 236 -10.72 -5.15 -11.91
N TYR A 237 -11.66 -5.52 -11.05
CA TYR A 237 -12.88 -4.77 -10.78
C TYR A 237 -12.65 -3.72 -9.68
N ALA A 238 -12.68 -2.44 -10.06
CA ALA A 238 -12.68 -1.33 -9.12
C ALA A 238 -13.97 -1.28 -8.30
N SER A 239 -13.86 -1.08 -6.99
CA SER A 239 -15.00 -1.08 -6.07
C SER A 239 -14.87 -0.04 -4.95
N GLU A 240 -15.92 0.13 -4.16
CA GLU A 240 -15.90 0.93 -2.94
C GLU A 240 -15.11 0.27 -1.78
N GLY A 241 -14.73 -1.01 -1.94
CA GLY A 241 -13.89 -1.77 -1.00
C GLY A 241 -14.53 -3.06 -0.48
N SER A 242 -13.98 -3.55 0.65
CA SER A 242 -14.23 -4.89 1.20
C SER A 242 -15.70 -5.28 1.34
N LEU A 243 -16.58 -4.37 1.80
CA LEU A 243 -17.99 -4.70 2.03
C LEU A 243 -18.74 -4.89 0.71
N GLU A 244 -18.50 -4.03 -0.29
CA GLU A 244 -19.06 -4.22 -1.64
C GLU A 244 -18.57 -5.53 -2.25
N ASN A 245 -17.26 -5.80 -2.16
CA ASN A 245 -16.68 -6.99 -2.76
C ASN A 245 -17.27 -8.27 -2.19
N GLY A 246 -17.38 -8.37 -0.86
CA GLY A 246 -17.92 -9.56 -0.21
C GLY A 246 -19.37 -9.84 -0.58
N TYR A 247 -20.22 -8.81 -0.69
CA TYR A 247 -21.58 -8.99 -1.20
C TYR A 247 -21.60 -9.48 -2.65
N ARG A 248 -20.69 -8.99 -3.49
CA ARG A 248 -20.61 -9.42 -4.90
C ARG A 248 -20.13 -10.86 -5.04
N VAL A 249 -19.16 -11.30 -4.24
CA VAL A 249 -18.75 -12.72 -4.17
C VAL A 249 -19.91 -13.57 -3.69
N ASN A 250 -20.57 -13.18 -2.60
CA ASN A 250 -21.71 -13.93 -2.05
C ASN A 250 -22.89 -14.05 -3.03
N THR A 251 -23.06 -13.07 -3.91
CA THR A 251 -24.12 -13.08 -4.94
C THR A 251 -23.66 -13.66 -6.29
N GLY A 252 -22.43 -14.17 -6.38
CA GLY A 252 -21.87 -14.72 -7.62
C GLY A 252 -21.66 -13.69 -8.74
N ARG A 253 -21.60 -12.40 -8.40
CA ARG A 253 -21.38 -11.29 -9.36
C ARG A 253 -19.91 -11.02 -9.63
N ILE A 254 -19.03 -11.49 -8.75
CA ILE A 254 -17.58 -11.55 -8.98
C ILE A 254 -17.03 -12.87 -8.42
N ASP A 255 -15.95 -13.37 -9.01
CA ASP A 255 -15.36 -14.68 -8.66
C ASP A 255 -14.48 -14.58 -7.42
N PHE A 256 -13.59 -13.58 -7.41
CA PHE A 256 -12.59 -13.35 -6.39
C PHE A 256 -12.69 -11.94 -5.83
N ALA A 257 -12.24 -11.75 -4.59
CA ALA A 257 -12.24 -10.44 -3.97
C ALA A 257 -11.14 -10.27 -2.92
N LEU A 258 -10.66 -9.02 -2.82
CA LEU A 258 -9.92 -8.55 -1.66
C LEU A 258 -10.87 -8.02 -0.58
N LEU A 259 -10.71 -8.54 0.63
CA LEU A 259 -11.43 -8.08 1.82
C LEU A 259 -10.48 -7.91 3.00
N GLN A 260 -10.73 -6.91 3.83
CA GLN A 260 -10.14 -6.88 5.17
C GLN A 260 -10.67 -8.05 6.00
N SER A 261 -9.80 -8.68 6.80
CA SER A 261 -10.12 -9.88 7.58
C SER A 261 -11.33 -9.72 8.49
N ASP A 262 -11.51 -8.54 9.08
CA ASP A 262 -12.60 -8.23 10.00
C ASP A 262 -13.95 -8.13 9.28
N VAL A 263 -13.96 -7.49 8.11
CA VAL A 263 -15.13 -7.44 7.22
C VAL A 263 -15.47 -8.86 6.78
N ALA A 264 -14.46 -9.64 6.41
CA ALA A 264 -14.62 -10.98 5.90
C ALA A 264 -15.20 -11.94 6.97
N GLU A 265 -14.74 -11.83 8.22
CA GLU A 265 -15.33 -12.58 9.35
C GLU A 265 -16.81 -12.26 9.52
N VAL A 266 -17.15 -10.97 9.52
CA VAL A 266 -18.50 -10.52 9.84
C VAL A 266 -19.47 -10.79 8.70
N LEU A 267 -19.01 -10.68 7.46
CA LEU A 267 -19.80 -11.15 6.33
C LEU A 267 -20.07 -12.65 6.45
N TYR A 268 -19.06 -13.46 6.79
CA TYR A 268 -19.25 -14.91 6.94
C TYR A 268 -20.21 -15.28 8.08
N LYS A 269 -19.99 -14.73 9.29
CA LYS A 269 -20.77 -15.07 10.50
C LYS A 269 -22.12 -14.36 10.60
N GLY A 270 -22.26 -13.21 9.92
CA GLY A 270 -23.36 -12.27 10.13
C GLY A 270 -23.12 -11.36 11.34
N TRP A 271 -23.85 -10.25 11.35
CA TRP A 271 -23.98 -9.32 12.46
C TRP A 271 -25.40 -8.75 12.45
N ILE A 272 -26.31 -9.60 12.94
CA ILE A 272 -27.75 -9.45 12.79
C ILE A 272 -28.27 -8.19 13.47
N GLU A 273 -27.69 -7.82 14.60
CA GLU A 273 -28.05 -6.63 15.39
C GLU A 273 -27.84 -5.33 14.59
N GLU A 274 -26.90 -5.34 13.64
CA GLU A 274 -26.63 -4.21 12.72
C GLU A 274 -27.15 -4.48 11.30
N GLY A 275 -28.05 -5.45 11.13
CA GLY A 275 -28.72 -5.73 9.86
C GLY A 275 -27.86 -6.46 8.82
N GLN A 276 -26.70 -7.00 9.21
CA GLN A 276 -25.83 -7.78 8.33
C GLN A 276 -26.16 -9.27 8.42
N LEU A 277 -26.76 -9.83 7.38
CA LEU A 277 -26.98 -11.28 7.28
C LEU A 277 -25.67 -12.05 6.96
N PRO A 278 -25.52 -13.30 7.42
CA PRO A 278 -24.37 -14.13 7.07
C PRO A 278 -24.30 -14.43 5.57
N SER A 279 -23.08 -14.55 5.07
CA SER A 279 -22.67 -14.95 3.72
C SER A 279 -21.90 -16.27 3.84
N PRO A 280 -22.59 -17.39 4.11
CA PRO A 280 -21.95 -18.66 4.49
C PRO A 280 -21.16 -19.31 3.35
N ASP A 281 -21.31 -18.83 2.11
CA ASP A 281 -20.60 -19.32 0.94
C ASP A 281 -19.23 -18.63 0.77
N LEU A 282 -18.95 -17.55 1.51
CA LEU A 282 -17.66 -16.88 1.45
C LEU A 282 -16.54 -17.80 1.99
N ARG A 283 -15.44 -17.88 1.26
CA ARG A 283 -14.25 -18.65 1.62
C ARG A 283 -13.00 -17.79 1.50
N ALA A 284 -12.07 -17.95 2.42
CA ALA A 284 -10.74 -17.39 2.28
C ALA A 284 -9.91 -18.26 1.33
N ILE A 285 -9.07 -17.62 0.51
CA ILE A 285 -7.99 -18.31 -0.21
C ILE A 285 -6.70 -18.13 0.59
N GLY A 286 -6.40 -16.92 1.03
CA GLY A 286 -5.17 -16.63 1.75
C GLY A 286 -5.10 -15.19 2.24
N SER A 287 -4.23 -14.98 3.22
CA SER A 287 -3.83 -13.66 3.71
C SER A 287 -2.71 -13.10 2.84
N LEU A 288 -2.80 -11.80 2.53
CA LEU A 288 -1.89 -11.16 1.60
C LEU A 288 -0.87 -10.26 2.32
N TRP A 289 -1.35 -9.29 3.09
CA TRP A 289 -0.50 -8.34 3.84
C TRP A 289 -1.25 -7.75 5.05
N PRO A 290 -0.52 -7.19 6.03
CA PRO A 290 -1.16 -6.53 7.17
C PRO A 290 -1.69 -5.16 6.76
N GLU A 291 -2.76 -4.75 7.43
CA GLU A 291 -3.25 -3.38 7.40
C GLU A 291 -3.50 -2.93 8.84
N ALA A 292 -3.26 -1.66 9.11
CA ALA A 292 -3.39 -1.07 10.43
C ALA A 292 -4.34 0.12 10.40
N VAL A 293 -5.05 0.28 11.51
CA VAL A 293 -5.91 1.43 11.74
C VAL A 293 -5.04 2.63 12.10
N HIS A 294 -5.22 3.72 11.38
CA HIS A 294 -4.61 5.01 11.64
C HIS A 294 -5.73 5.99 12.00
N VAL A 295 -5.74 6.44 13.25
CA VAL A 295 -6.58 7.55 13.69
C VAL A 295 -5.69 8.79 13.74
N ILE A 296 -5.98 9.79 12.91
CA ILE A 296 -5.13 10.96 12.72
C ILE A 296 -5.95 12.22 12.98
N THR A 297 -5.35 13.16 13.70
CA THR A 297 -5.90 14.49 13.99
C THR A 297 -4.80 15.55 13.89
N LEU A 298 -5.14 16.81 14.12
CA LEU A 298 -4.20 17.90 14.28
C LEU A 298 -4.00 18.22 15.77
N LYS A 299 -2.80 18.67 16.16
CA LYS A 299 -2.43 18.95 17.56
C LYS A 299 -3.40 19.91 18.25
N ASP A 300 -3.96 20.86 17.51
CA ASP A 300 -4.83 21.93 18.05
C ASP A 300 -6.30 21.51 18.21
N HIS A 301 -6.70 20.34 17.69
CA HIS A 301 -8.07 19.84 17.85
C HIS A 301 -8.36 19.28 19.26
N GLY A 302 -7.35 19.19 20.12
CA GLY A 302 -7.49 18.75 21.51
C GLY A 302 -7.72 17.24 21.70
N ILE A 303 -7.69 16.45 20.61
CA ILE A 303 -7.92 15.00 20.62
C ILE A 303 -6.61 14.27 20.96
N LYS A 304 -6.60 13.44 21.99
CA LYS A 304 -5.42 12.66 22.43
C LYS A 304 -5.68 11.16 22.58
N LYS A 305 -6.94 10.76 22.74
CA LYS A 305 -7.40 9.37 22.87
C LYS A 305 -8.72 9.20 22.14
N ILE A 306 -9.12 7.95 21.90
CA ILE A 306 -10.38 7.60 21.21
C ILE A 306 -11.61 8.23 21.89
N ALA A 307 -11.62 8.31 23.23
CA ALA A 307 -12.71 8.93 23.98
C ALA A 307 -12.92 10.43 23.67
N ASP A 308 -11.88 11.14 23.20
CA ASP A 308 -11.98 12.57 22.89
C ASP A 308 -12.64 12.84 21.52
N LEU A 309 -12.95 11.78 20.77
CA LEU A 309 -13.66 11.88 19.50
C LEU A 309 -15.17 12.06 19.68
N ASP A 310 -15.69 11.96 20.91
CA ASP A 310 -17.10 12.22 21.19
C ASP A 310 -17.49 13.65 20.83
N GLY A 311 -18.56 13.82 20.05
CA GLY A 311 -19.01 15.11 19.54
C GLY A 311 -18.02 15.80 18.59
N LYS A 312 -17.08 15.06 17.98
CA LYS A 312 -16.14 15.56 16.98
C LYS A 312 -16.54 15.12 15.58
N LYS A 313 -16.23 15.95 14.57
CA LYS A 313 -16.41 15.58 13.16
C LYS A 313 -15.30 14.61 12.74
N VAL A 314 -15.66 13.37 12.43
CA VAL A 314 -14.71 12.32 12.05
C VAL A 314 -15.02 11.78 10.65
N ALA A 315 -14.01 11.77 9.77
CA ALA A 315 -14.11 11.06 8.50
C ALA A 315 -13.69 9.60 8.66
N ILE A 316 -14.61 8.66 8.44
CA ILE A 316 -14.39 7.23 8.76
C ILE A 316 -14.26 6.32 7.53
N GLY A 317 -14.15 6.88 6.33
CA GLY A 317 -14.10 6.13 5.07
C GLY A 317 -15.44 6.06 4.34
N SER A 318 -15.41 5.62 3.07
CA SER A 318 -16.60 5.53 2.21
C SER A 318 -17.64 4.56 2.75
N ILE A 319 -18.90 4.74 2.33
CA ILE A 319 -20.09 3.99 2.81
C ILE A 319 -19.94 2.45 2.80
N ARG A 320 -19.25 1.88 1.80
CA ARG A 320 -19.01 0.42 1.66
C ARG A 320 -17.54 0.03 1.83
N SER A 321 -16.72 0.93 2.37
CA SER A 321 -15.32 0.64 2.68
C SER A 321 -15.21 -0.23 3.93
N GLY A 322 -14.18 -1.08 3.99
CA GLY A 322 -13.87 -1.76 5.25
C GLY A 322 -13.28 -0.82 6.30
N THR A 323 -12.69 0.33 5.93
CA THR A 323 -12.31 1.39 6.89
C THR A 323 -13.50 1.85 7.74
N ARG A 324 -14.64 2.15 7.09
CA ARG A 324 -15.87 2.52 7.80
C ARG A 324 -16.33 1.41 8.74
N PHE A 325 -16.25 0.17 8.26
CA PHE A 325 -16.61 -1.01 9.03
C PHE A 325 -15.73 -1.13 10.30
N THR A 326 -14.41 -1.13 10.14
CA THR A 326 -13.45 -1.20 11.25
C THR A 326 -13.62 -0.03 12.22
N ALA A 327 -13.82 1.19 11.71
CA ALA A 327 -14.05 2.38 12.53
C ALA A 327 -15.31 2.23 13.41
N ALA A 328 -16.42 1.76 12.84
CA ALA A 328 -17.65 1.50 13.61
C ALA A 328 -17.42 0.45 14.71
N ARG A 329 -16.64 -0.60 14.43
CA ARG A 329 -16.28 -1.64 15.40
C ARG A 329 -15.46 -1.10 16.57
N ILE A 330 -14.48 -0.24 16.29
CA ILE A 330 -13.71 0.46 17.31
C ILE A 330 -14.60 1.38 18.14
N TRP A 331 -15.53 2.09 17.50
CA TRP A 331 -16.43 3.04 18.16
C TRP A 331 -17.32 2.36 19.21
N MET A 332 -17.99 1.25 18.87
CA MET A 332 -18.79 0.52 19.87
C MET A 332 -17.91 -0.19 20.90
N ALA A 333 -16.70 -0.61 20.52
CA ALA A 333 -15.76 -1.19 21.48
C ALA A 333 -15.34 -0.14 22.53
N ALA A 334 -15.19 1.12 22.13
CA ALA A 334 -14.94 2.28 22.99
C ALA A 334 -16.14 2.69 23.87
N GLY A 335 -17.32 2.12 23.64
CA GLY A 335 -18.52 2.33 24.47
C GLY A 335 -19.44 3.45 23.98
N PHE A 336 -19.20 3.99 22.78
CA PHE A 336 -20.12 4.92 22.16
C PHE A 336 -21.36 4.19 21.64
N GLU A 337 -22.56 4.70 21.94
CA GLU A 337 -23.83 4.05 21.60
C GLU A 337 -24.06 4.02 20.08
N ARG A 338 -23.96 5.17 19.41
CA ARG A 338 -23.90 5.33 17.94
C ARG A 338 -23.16 6.61 17.59
N MET A 339 -22.39 6.63 16.50
CA MET A 339 -21.90 7.90 15.98
C MET A 339 -23.10 8.74 15.52
N SER A 340 -23.21 9.98 15.99
CA SER A 340 -24.19 10.92 15.45
C SER A 340 -24.00 11.05 13.94
N HIS A 341 -25.09 11.06 13.18
CA HIS A 341 -25.02 11.22 11.73
C HIS A 341 -24.32 12.54 11.34
N ASP A 342 -24.46 13.58 12.16
CA ASP A 342 -23.90 14.91 11.89
C ASP A 342 -22.38 14.96 12.09
N ASP A 343 -21.86 14.10 12.96
CA ASP A 343 -20.45 14.02 13.33
C ASP A 343 -19.65 13.10 12.39
N VAL A 344 -20.32 12.29 11.57
CA VAL A 344 -19.65 11.35 10.67
C VAL A 344 -19.60 11.85 9.24
N LYS A 345 -18.39 11.83 8.66
CA LYS A 345 -18.20 12.06 7.23
C LYS A 345 -17.79 10.77 6.52
N LEU A 346 -18.55 10.40 5.49
CA LEU A 346 -18.28 9.23 4.66
C LEU A 346 -17.47 9.65 3.43
N LEU A 347 -16.17 9.81 3.63
CA LEU A 347 -15.27 10.33 2.60
C LEU A 347 -14.34 9.23 2.10
N SER A 348 -13.97 9.32 0.82
CA SER A 348 -12.84 8.56 0.29
C SER A 348 -11.57 8.97 1.02
N ARG A 349 -10.58 8.08 1.06
CA ARG A 349 -9.29 8.33 1.72
C ARG A 349 -8.65 9.68 1.36
N GLY A 350 -8.59 10.03 0.07
CA GLY A 350 -8.00 11.30 -0.36
C GLY A 350 -8.81 12.50 0.12
N ASN A 351 -10.15 12.40 0.05
CA ASN A 351 -11.03 13.44 0.56
C ASN A 351 -10.98 13.57 2.08
N SER A 352 -10.78 12.47 2.83
CA SER A 352 -10.57 12.53 4.28
C SER A 352 -9.30 13.30 4.63
N ILE A 353 -8.18 13.00 3.96
CA ILE A 353 -6.91 13.72 4.20
C ILE A 353 -7.07 15.22 3.89
N LYS A 354 -7.69 15.54 2.75
CA LYS A 354 -7.96 16.93 2.37
C LYS A 354 -8.86 17.64 3.39
N ALA A 355 -9.96 17.02 3.79
CA ALA A 355 -10.88 17.56 4.78
C ALA A 355 -10.21 17.81 6.14
N LEU A 356 -9.25 16.96 6.53
CA LEU A 356 -8.43 17.20 7.73
C LEU A 356 -7.48 18.39 7.53
N GLU A 357 -6.81 18.48 6.38
CA GLU A 357 -5.91 19.59 6.05
C GLU A 357 -6.65 20.94 6.05
N GLU A 358 -7.91 20.95 5.60
CA GLU A 358 -8.79 22.14 5.51
C GLU A 358 -9.56 22.43 6.81
N GLY A 359 -9.46 21.56 7.83
CA GLY A 359 -10.19 21.72 9.10
C GLY A 359 -11.70 21.46 9.00
N GLU A 360 -12.17 20.82 7.93
CA GLU A 360 -13.57 20.42 7.76
C GLU A 360 -13.96 19.26 8.69
N VAL A 361 -12.98 18.46 9.11
CA VAL A 361 -13.11 17.38 10.09
C VAL A 361 -12.02 17.48 11.16
N ASP A 362 -12.36 17.09 12.38
CA ASP A 362 -11.45 17.10 13.52
C ASP A 362 -10.50 15.89 13.52
N ALA A 363 -10.93 14.77 12.95
CA ALA A 363 -10.11 13.56 12.84
C ALA A 363 -10.48 12.71 11.63
N ILE A 364 -9.57 11.82 11.24
CA ILE A 364 -9.80 10.83 10.19
C ILE A 364 -9.40 9.44 10.66
N VAL A 365 -10.12 8.44 10.17
CA VAL A 365 -9.76 7.02 10.31
C VAL A 365 -9.41 6.49 8.93
N LEU A 366 -8.22 5.87 8.84
CA LEU A 366 -7.76 5.18 7.64
C LEU A 366 -7.34 3.75 8.04
N VAL A 367 -7.62 2.77 7.19
CA VAL A 367 -7.03 1.42 7.30
C VAL A 367 -6.13 1.20 6.10
N GLY A 368 -4.89 0.82 6.34
CA GLY A 368 -3.90 0.67 5.28
C GLY A 368 -2.56 0.19 5.78
N ALA A 369 -1.56 0.20 4.91
CA ALA A 369 -0.24 -0.36 5.21
C ALA A 369 0.55 0.46 6.23
N ILE A 370 1.63 -0.13 6.74
CA ILE A 370 2.65 0.56 7.54
C ILE A 370 4.00 0.43 6.79
N PRO A 371 4.66 1.54 6.39
CA PRO A 371 4.10 2.87 6.28
C PRO A 371 3.09 2.97 5.13
N ASP A 372 2.15 3.88 5.30
CA ASP A 372 1.20 4.27 4.27
C ASP A 372 1.72 5.49 3.48
N PRO A 373 1.79 5.44 2.13
CA PRO A 373 2.35 6.54 1.33
C PRO A 373 1.59 7.87 1.43
N ALA A 374 0.27 7.87 1.58
CA ALA A 374 -0.48 9.13 1.68
C ALA A 374 -0.36 9.74 3.08
N ILE A 375 -0.30 8.90 4.12
CA ILE A 375 -0.03 9.37 5.48
C ILE A 375 1.40 9.91 5.56
N GLN A 376 2.38 9.28 4.90
CA GLN A 376 3.73 9.82 4.78
C GLN A 376 3.73 11.21 4.13
N ALA A 377 3.05 11.34 2.98
CA ALA A 377 2.96 12.61 2.27
C ALA A 377 2.28 13.70 3.13
N LEU A 378 1.24 13.35 3.90
CA LEU A 378 0.60 14.26 4.86
C LEU A 378 1.57 14.69 5.96
N ALA A 379 2.24 13.73 6.59
CA ALA A 379 3.22 13.96 7.66
C ALA A 379 4.44 14.79 7.23
N GLN A 380 4.76 14.82 5.92
CA GLN A 380 5.79 15.71 5.38
C GLN A 380 5.33 17.15 5.24
N ARG A 381 4.07 17.36 4.86
CA ARG A 381 3.52 18.70 4.65
C ARG A 381 3.11 19.37 5.96
N ARG A 382 2.90 18.58 7.01
CA ARG A 382 2.36 19.03 8.30
C ARG A 382 3.16 18.45 9.47
N ASP A 383 3.74 19.32 10.27
CA ASP A 383 4.43 18.98 11.52
C ASP A 383 3.50 18.93 12.74
N ASP A 384 2.23 19.30 12.55
CA ASP A 384 1.19 19.37 13.57
C ASP A 384 0.23 18.18 13.57
N ILE A 385 0.51 17.13 12.79
CA ILE A 385 -0.27 15.90 12.83
C ILE A 385 -0.08 15.16 14.17
N ARG A 386 -1.10 14.42 14.58
CA ARG A 386 -1.07 13.54 15.74
C ARG A 386 -1.76 12.22 15.43
N PHE A 387 -1.09 11.12 15.75
CA PHE A 387 -1.64 9.77 15.71
C PHE A 387 -2.27 9.45 17.06
N ILE A 388 -3.53 9.00 17.05
CA ILE A 388 -4.27 8.65 18.27
C ILE A 388 -4.13 7.15 18.53
N PRO A 389 -3.53 6.74 19.67
CA PRO A 389 -3.43 5.33 20.02
C PRO A 389 -4.80 4.76 20.37
N LEU A 390 -4.98 3.46 20.13
CA LEU A 390 -6.10 2.72 20.68
C LEU A 390 -5.74 2.20 22.05
N ASP A 391 -6.65 2.36 23.01
CA ASP A 391 -6.49 1.81 24.35
C ASP A 391 -6.38 0.29 24.30
N GLN A 392 -5.50 -0.28 25.13
CA GLN A 392 -5.34 -1.72 25.24
C GLN A 392 -6.67 -2.43 25.53
N LYS A 393 -7.57 -1.81 26.31
CA LYS A 393 -8.91 -2.35 26.59
C LYS A 393 -9.78 -2.50 25.35
N ILE A 394 -9.74 -1.51 24.43
CA ILE A 394 -10.47 -1.56 23.16
C ILE A 394 -9.92 -2.70 22.29
N ILE A 395 -8.59 -2.80 22.20
CA ILE A 395 -7.91 -3.85 21.44
C ILE A 395 -8.28 -5.23 22.00
N THR A 396 -8.13 -5.44 23.31
CA THR A 396 -8.48 -6.72 23.96
C THR A 396 -9.93 -7.10 23.71
N LYS A 397 -10.89 -6.17 23.86
CA LYS A 397 -12.31 -6.41 23.60
C LYS A 397 -12.60 -6.85 22.15
N LEU A 398 -11.84 -6.34 21.18
CA LEU A 398 -11.98 -6.68 19.78
C LEU A 398 -11.28 -8.00 19.44
N VAL A 399 -10.08 -8.24 19.96
CA VAL A 399 -9.26 -9.44 19.69
C VAL A 399 -9.86 -10.69 20.34
N GLU A 400 -10.30 -10.63 21.60
CA GLU A 400 -10.88 -11.78 22.30
C GLU A 400 -12.13 -12.33 21.60
N LYS A 401 -12.87 -11.46 20.91
CA LYS A 401 -14.11 -11.83 20.21
C LYS A 401 -13.88 -12.25 18.76
N ASN A 402 -12.70 -11.98 18.20
CA ASN A 402 -12.51 -12.03 16.76
C ASN A 402 -11.04 -12.28 16.37
N PHE A 403 -10.78 -13.42 15.74
CA PHE A 403 -9.47 -13.83 15.22
C PHE A 403 -8.97 -12.97 14.05
N ALA A 404 -9.82 -12.12 13.47
CA ALA A 404 -9.47 -11.22 12.39
C ALA A 404 -8.71 -9.96 12.85
N TYR A 405 -8.76 -9.64 14.14
CA TYR A 405 -8.07 -8.50 14.72
C TYR A 405 -6.84 -8.93 15.51
N TYR A 406 -5.83 -8.07 15.53
CA TYR A 406 -4.67 -8.24 16.40
C TYR A 406 -4.14 -6.87 16.84
N GLY A 407 -3.43 -6.83 17.98
CA GLY A 407 -2.68 -5.63 18.35
C GLY A 407 -1.53 -5.41 17.35
N GLN A 408 -1.44 -4.19 16.82
CA GLN A 408 -0.43 -3.78 15.86
C GLN A 408 0.22 -2.47 16.33
N PRO A 409 1.52 -2.48 16.70
CA PRO A 409 2.24 -1.24 16.91
C PRO A 409 2.57 -0.59 15.56
N ILE A 410 2.32 0.71 15.44
CA ILE A 410 3.01 1.57 14.48
C ILE A 410 4.30 2.01 15.16
N THR A 411 5.41 1.37 14.79
CA THR A 411 6.72 1.61 15.40
C THR A 411 7.11 3.08 15.33
N ALA A 412 7.83 3.58 16.33
CA ALA A 412 8.42 4.92 16.30
C ALA A 412 9.15 5.18 14.97
N LYS A 413 9.11 6.44 14.50
CA LYS A 413 9.73 6.92 13.27
C LYS A 413 9.10 6.41 11.97
N THR A 414 8.06 5.58 11.99
CA THR A 414 7.36 5.13 10.76
C THR A 414 6.93 6.31 9.87
N TYR A 415 6.45 7.39 10.50
CA TYR A 415 6.04 8.61 9.84
C TYR A 415 6.91 9.81 10.30
N PRO A 416 7.16 10.81 9.43
CA PRO A 416 7.75 12.08 9.83
C PRO A 416 7.04 12.68 11.06
N GLY A 417 7.81 13.20 12.01
CA GLY A 417 7.28 13.80 13.25
C GLY A 417 6.72 12.81 14.29
N GLN A 418 6.60 11.51 13.97
CA GLN A 418 6.12 10.49 14.90
C GLN A 418 7.28 9.86 15.67
N THR A 419 7.55 10.39 16.86
CA THR A 419 8.70 9.97 17.70
C THR A 419 8.44 8.77 18.59
N GLU A 420 7.18 8.49 18.92
CA GLU A 420 6.77 7.42 19.83
C GLU A 420 5.95 6.35 19.12
N SER A 421 6.09 5.10 19.53
CA SER A 421 5.27 4.00 19.01
C SER A 421 3.79 4.23 19.33
N VAL A 422 2.91 4.02 18.34
CA VAL A 422 1.46 4.17 18.50
C VAL A 422 0.83 2.78 18.46
N LEU A 423 0.25 2.34 19.56
CA LEU A 423 -0.48 1.08 19.60
C LEU A 423 -1.82 1.24 18.88
N THR A 424 -2.12 0.34 17.95
CA THR A 424 -3.36 0.33 17.19
C THR A 424 -3.86 -1.10 16.94
N LEU A 425 -4.96 -1.21 16.20
CA LEU A 425 -5.53 -2.46 15.74
C LEU A 425 -5.02 -2.78 14.33
N GLY A 426 -4.63 -4.02 14.13
CA GLY A 426 -4.29 -4.60 12.84
C GLY A 426 -5.40 -5.52 12.33
N VAL A 427 -5.55 -5.55 11.01
CA VAL A 427 -6.32 -6.50 10.21
C VAL A 427 -5.41 -7.02 9.10
N SER A 428 -5.88 -7.96 8.28
CA SER A 428 -5.13 -8.43 7.12
C SER A 428 -5.97 -8.26 5.85
N ALA A 429 -5.32 -7.92 4.74
CA ALA A 429 -5.93 -8.04 3.43
C ALA A 429 -6.01 -9.53 3.06
N LEU A 430 -7.22 -10.04 2.81
CA LEU A 430 -7.48 -11.43 2.43
C LEU A 430 -7.89 -11.49 0.97
N LEU A 431 -7.34 -12.46 0.24
CA LEU A 431 -7.94 -12.95 -0.99
C LEU A 431 -9.04 -13.94 -0.62
N THR A 432 -10.21 -13.77 -1.22
CA THR A 432 -11.42 -14.54 -0.94
C THR A 432 -12.13 -14.94 -2.22
N THR A 433 -13.04 -15.90 -2.10
CA THR A 433 -13.84 -16.47 -3.18
C THR A 433 -15.14 -17.05 -2.62
N SER A 434 -16.02 -17.56 -3.48
CA SER A 434 -17.13 -18.43 -3.08
C SER A 434 -16.67 -19.89 -2.93
N VAL A 435 -17.32 -20.65 -2.05
CA VAL A 435 -17.22 -22.12 -2.00
C VAL A 435 -17.63 -22.80 -3.31
N ASN A 436 -18.45 -22.10 -4.11
CA ASN A 436 -18.94 -22.59 -5.39
C ASN A 436 -17.98 -22.32 -6.56
N THR A 437 -16.91 -21.55 -6.33
CA THR A 437 -15.89 -21.32 -7.36
C THR A 437 -15.18 -22.64 -7.67
N PRO A 438 -15.07 -23.07 -8.95
CA PRO A 438 -14.47 -24.35 -9.28
C PRO A 438 -13.04 -24.48 -8.71
N GLY A 439 -12.73 -25.65 -8.14
CA GLY A 439 -11.45 -25.88 -7.49
C GLY A 439 -10.24 -25.68 -8.41
N GLU A 440 -10.38 -26.05 -9.68
CA GLU A 440 -9.36 -25.81 -10.71
C GLU A 440 -9.06 -24.33 -10.94
N VAL A 441 -10.09 -23.48 -10.91
CA VAL A 441 -9.97 -22.02 -11.07
C VAL A 441 -9.22 -21.45 -9.86
N VAL A 442 -9.59 -21.88 -8.64
CA VAL A 442 -8.90 -21.45 -7.41
C VAL A 442 -7.43 -21.90 -7.41
N THR A 443 -7.15 -23.15 -7.77
CA THR A 443 -5.78 -23.67 -7.86
C THR A 443 -4.96 -22.92 -8.89
N GLN A 444 -5.52 -22.65 -10.08
CA GLN A 444 -4.84 -21.89 -11.13
C GLN A 444 -4.54 -20.45 -10.70
N PHE A 445 -5.48 -19.80 -10.02
CA PHE A 445 -5.29 -18.45 -9.49
C PHE A 445 -4.14 -18.40 -8.47
N MET A 446 -4.07 -19.39 -7.57
CA MET A 446 -3.00 -19.51 -6.59
C MET A 446 -1.64 -19.82 -7.24
N ALA A 447 -1.61 -20.70 -8.24
CA ALA A 447 -0.41 -21.01 -9.00
C ALA A 447 0.15 -19.75 -9.69
N LEU A 448 -0.69 -18.96 -10.35
CA LEU A 448 -0.28 -17.70 -10.97
C LEU A 448 0.28 -16.69 -9.97
N MET A 449 -0.31 -16.59 -8.78
CA MET A 449 0.21 -15.72 -7.72
C MET A 449 1.58 -16.16 -7.22
N GLN A 450 1.82 -17.47 -7.14
CA GLN A 450 3.09 -18.03 -6.70
C GLN A 450 4.17 -17.92 -7.78
N GLU A 451 3.86 -18.34 -9.00
CA GLU A 451 4.77 -18.28 -10.15
C GLU A 451 5.15 -16.84 -10.51
N GLY A 452 4.19 -15.93 -10.40
CA GLY A 452 4.38 -14.51 -10.68
C GLY A 452 4.86 -13.69 -9.50
N ALA A 453 5.13 -14.30 -8.33
CA ALA A 453 5.37 -13.58 -7.08
C ALA A 453 6.44 -12.48 -7.23
N ASP A 454 7.55 -12.78 -7.91
CA ASP A 454 8.66 -11.84 -8.13
C ASP A 454 8.27 -10.69 -9.09
N GLU A 455 7.65 -10.99 -10.24
CA GLU A 455 7.23 -9.96 -11.21
C GLU A 455 6.13 -9.05 -10.61
N ILE A 456 5.18 -9.64 -9.89
CA ILE A 456 4.13 -8.88 -9.20
C ILE A 456 4.76 -8.04 -8.09
N ALA A 457 5.72 -8.56 -7.32
CA ALA A 457 6.42 -7.78 -6.29
C ALA A 457 7.23 -6.62 -6.87
N GLN A 458 7.81 -6.78 -8.06
CA GLN A 458 8.48 -5.71 -8.80
C GLN A 458 7.54 -4.59 -9.25
N THR A 459 6.22 -4.79 -9.25
CA THR A 459 5.24 -3.74 -9.55
C THR A 459 4.51 -3.28 -8.28
N PHE A 460 4.24 -4.22 -7.37
CA PHE A 460 3.54 -4.03 -6.11
C PHE A 460 4.23 -4.82 -4.99
N TYR A 461 5.18 -4.17 -4.31
CA TYR A 461 6.08 -4.83 -3.36
C TYR A 461 5.43 -5.64 -2.24
N ARG A 462 4.20 -5.30 -1.82
CA ARG A 462 3.51 -6.04 -0.73
C ARG A 462 3.11 -7.44 -1.17
N ALA A 463 3.15 -7.75 -2.47
CA ALA A 463 3.05 -9.13 -2.93
C ALA A 463 4.17 -10.01 -2.35
N GLY A 464 5.35 -9.44 -2.04
CA GLY A 464 6.42 -10.14 -1.33
C GLY A 464 6.11 -10.50 0.13
N PHE A 465 4.99 -10.01 0.70
CA PHE A 465 4.50 -10.45 2.01
C PHE A 465 3.68 -11.74 1.95
N ILE A 466 3.35 -12.22 0.75
CA ILE A 466 2.56 -13.43 0.51
C ILE A 466 3.51 -14.62 0.55
N THR A 467 3.51 -15.35 1.66
CA THR A 467 4.41 -16.50 1.88
C THR A 467 3.66 -17.61 2.60
N HIS A 468 4.15 -18.86 2.54
CA HIS A 468 3.55 -19.96 3.30
C HIS A 468 3.44 -19.68 4.81
N LYS A 469 4.38 -18.89 5.37
CA LYS A 469 4.37 -18.51 6.80
C LYS A 469 3.29 -17.48 7.14
N THR A 470 2.88 -16.65 6.19
CA THR A 470 1.97 -15.51 6.40
C THR A 470 0.57 -15.76 5.85
N VAL A 471 0.42 -16.67 4.88
CA VAL A 471 -0.82 -16.85 4.10
C VAL A 471 -2.02 -17.33 4.93
N ARG A 472 -1.81 -17.82 6.14
CA ARG A 472 -2.87 -18.23 7.07
C ARG A 472 -3.17 -17.21 8.18
N LEU A 473 -2.42 -16.11 8.27
CA LEU A 473 -2.56 -15.13 9.34
C LEU A 473 -3.83 -14.29 9.18
N GLY A 474 -4.56 -14.08 10.29
CA GLY A 474 -5.76 -13.23 10.31
C GLY A 474 -6.97 -13.83 9.60
N ILE A 475 -6.94 -15.12 9.21
CA ILE A 475 -8.09 -15.81 8.62
C ILE A 475 -9.00 -16.34 9.74
N SER A 476 -10.26 -15.91 9.71
CA SER A 476 -11.30 -16.22 10.71
C SER A 476 -12.53 -16.91 10.11
N MET A 477 -12.42 -17.36 8.86
CA MET A 477 -13.42 -18.15 8.13
C MET A 477 -12.76 -19.35 7.44
N PRO A 478 -13.53 -20.36 6.99
CA PRO A 478 -12.94 -21.52 6.31
C PRO A 478 -12.19 -21.16 5.03
N LEU A 479 -11.07 -21.85 4.80
CA LEU A 479 -10.41 -21.82 3.50
C LEU A 479 -11.27 -22.51 2.43
N HIS A 480 -11.13 -22.07 1.18
CA HIS A 480 -11.65 -22.81 0.05
C HIS A 480 -11.03 -24.22 0.02
N PRO A 481 -11.79 -25.30 -0.26
CA PRO A 481 -11.25 -26.67 -0.25
C PRO A 481 -10.02 -26.86 -1.14
N ALA A 482 -9.99 -26.22 -2.30
CA ALA A 482 -8.82 -26.24 -3.18
C ALA A 482 -7.62 -25.51 -2.59
N ALA A 483 -7.82 -24.35 -1.96
CA ALA A 483 -6.74 -23.61 -1.29
C ALA A 483 -6.16 -24.38 -0.12
N LYS A 484 -7.02 -25.03 0.68
CA LYS A 484 -6.59 -25.92 1.76
C LYS A 484 -5.68 -27.05 1.23
N LYS A 485 -6.13 -27.76 0.19
CA LYS A 485 -5.34 -28.84 -0.44
C LYS A 485 -4.02 -28.32 -1.03
N TYR A 486 -4.05 -27.14 -1.64
CA TYR A 486 -2.86 -26.51 -2.20
C TYR A 486 -1.80 -26.31 -1.12
N TYR A 487 -2.15 -25.69 0.01
CA TYR A 487 -1.20 -25.48 1.11
C TYR A 487 -0.72 -26.78 1.75
N GLU A 488 -1.59 -27.78 1.93
CA GLU A 488 -1.20 -29.10 2.47
C GLU A 488 -0.16 -29.80 1.56
N ALA A 489 -0.28 -29.68 0.24
CA ALA A 489 0.70 -30.24 -0.70
C ALA A 489 2.06 -29.55 -0.60
N PHE A 490 2.10 -28.22 -0.44
CA PHE A 490 3.35 -27.47 -0.25
C PHE A 490 4.05 -27.80 1.07
N GLU A 491 3.28 -27.94 2.16
CA GLU A 491 3.81 -28.31 3.47
C GLU A 491 4.52 -29.67 3.38
N GLN A 492 3.87 -30.67 2.75
CA GLN A 492 4.46 -32.01 2.53
C GLN A 492 5.74 -31.98 1.68
N GLN A 493 5.77 -31.21 0.60
CA GLN A 493 6.96 -31.06 -0.24
C GLN A 493 8.13 -30.41 0.52
N SER A 494 7.84 -29.41 1.35
CA SER A 494 8.86 -28.72 2.14
C SER A 494 9.45 -29.61 3.25
N GLU A 495 8.64 -30.47 3.85
CA GLU A 495 9.08 -31.45 4.85
C GLU A 495 9.95 -32.53 4.22
N GLN A 496 9.60 -33.01 3.03
CA GLN A 496 10.40 -33.98 2.26
C GLN A 496 11.77 -33.40 1.88
N ALA A 497 11.81 -32.18 1.32
CA ALA A 497 13.06 -31.52 0.96
C ALA A 497 13.98 -31.30 2.17
N SER A 498 13.42 -30.93 3.34
CA SER A 498 14.21 -30.78 4.57
C SER A 498 14.72 -32.11 5.13
N ALA A 499 14.01 -33.22 4.90
CA ALA A 499 14.45 -34.55 5.30
C ALA A 499 15.61 -35.04 4.41
N GLU A 500 15.51 -34.85 3.09
CA GLU A 500 16.57 -35.19 2.13
C GLU A 500 17.85 -34.37 2.37
N GLU A 501 17.72 -33.08 2.68
CA GLU A 501 18.87 -32.22 3.02
C GLU A 501 19.58 -32.67 4.30
N LYS A 502 18.81 -33.14 5.31
CA LYS A 502 19.38 -33.71 6.53
C LYS A 502 20.05 -35.05 6.29
N GLU A 503 19.51 -35.91 5.44
CA GLU A 503 20.15 -37.18 5.08
C GLU A 503 21.46 -36.94 4.33
N MET A 504 21.53 -36.01 3.39
CA MET A 504 22.78 -35.65 2.70
C MET A 504 23.84 -35.07 3.64
N VAL A 505 23.46 -34.26 4.63
CA VAL A 505 24.41 -33.72 5.62
C VAL A 505 24.94 -34.83 6.53
N VAL A 506 24.10 -35.78 6.92
CA VAL A 506 24.52 -36.94 7.72
C VAL A 506 25.45 -37.86 6.92
N GLU A 507 25.15 -38.13 5.64
CA GLU A 507 26.04 -38.91 4.78
C GLU A 507 27.41 -38.24 4.59
N ALA A 508 27.44 -36.93 4.36
CA ALA A 508 28.68 -36.15 4.19
C ALA A 508 29.53 -36.01 5.46
N GLU A 509 28.95 -36.21 6.66
CA GLU A 509 29.70 -36.25 7.93
C GLU A 509 30.19 -37.67 8.28
N THR A 510 29.73 -38.70 7.55
CA THR A 510 30.12 -40.11 7.75
C THR A 510 31.12 -40.66 6.73
N GLU A 511 31.43 -39.89 5.68
CA GLU A 511 32.54 -40.11 4.74
C GLU A 511 33.79 -39.30 5.16
#